data_AF-A0AAP2Z2H2-F1
#
_entry.id   AF-A0AAP2Z2H2-F1
#
_cell.length_a   1.000
_cell.length_b   1.000
_cell.length_c   1.000
_cell.angle_alpha   90.00
_cell.angle_beta   90.00
_cell.angle_gamma   90.00
#
_symmetry.space_group_name_H-M   'P 1'
#
loop_
_entity.id
_entity.type
_entity.pdbx_description
1 polymer ?
#
loop_
_entity_poly.entity_id
_entity_poly.type
_entity_poly.pdbx_seq_one_letter_code
_entity_poly.pdbx_strand_id
1 'polypeptide(L)'
;MSIDTTNDPVQFDDVTDSESDTFPKPRAHGAAVMNHLADVQDPHADRSADRGTLYDQSLSYWRESVGDRDLEPHVAVEDFDAEWLPSGDYALVLTSSRWKAGTGRGDDYRAYYEQHLKLREWGPEDDDGERPLRKPPLALHIEIMPQFRDMVYKSGDSLECPYGEGTRLLAWTTWAEDPFEIERRLYDALRAVYGAGTVDLDDRVDDARRIPKAEAHIRFHIDKKNPLVETLDQSKQLIDWGGHSEIEAHQQRQKEGWLEALVESNRWHLLGFDPKRYSTEVKIYQANQWHKKPRGDPFHHPKLEASYAGVDRGELPHVSEWDDVLDHLRSVVATHARWAGIGRSDLIADDFFDGPTSPPWEFERPTGRREMLRQRYEDLATDIYREALKESTTAVYDILRVIAEHDGATYDALEERTGLARSTIRYHVRRLAETGVVSREGNPVMVFFISRVVLERAREIVREVYPDDTPEQQNERLEERRERRESESDQSDDTDEESSESADETETIGFEYLERLSASVHDVAFLIDRDQLDDRDVRVRVDELPPPLR
;
A
#
# COMPACT_ATOMS: atom_id res chain seq x y z
N MET A 1 6.31 -26.59 -7.62
CA MET A 1 4.92 -26.59 -8.07
C MET A 1 4.80 -25.58 -9.21
N SER A 2 4.21 -25.98 -10.32
CA SER A 2 4.00 -25.11 -11.49
C SER A 2 3.07 -23.98 -11.10
N ILE A 3 3.44 -22.74 -11.43
CA ILE A 3 2.52 -21.60 -11.35
C ILE A 3 1.45 -21.90 -12.40
N ASP A 4 0.19 -21.99 -11.96
CA ASP A 4 -0.92 -22.21 -12.88
C ASP A 4 -1.32 -20.85 -13.46
N THR A 5 -0.65 -20.47 -14.55
CA THR A 5 -0.89 -19.23 -15.31
C THR A 5 -2.21 -19.26 -16.09
N THR A 6 -2.99 -20.34 -16.01
CA THR A 6 -4.14 -20.58 -16.90
C THR A 6 -5.45 -19.91 -16.47
N ASN A 7 -5.48 -19.23 -15.32
CA ASN A 7 -6.70 -18.59 -14.79
C ASN A 7 -6.73 -17.06 -14.93
N ASP A 8 -5.75 -16.42 -15.56
CA ASP A 8 -5.85 -15.00 -15.90
C ASP A 8 -6.53 -14.89 -17.28
N PRO A 9 -7.73 -14.28 -17.42
CA PRO A 9 -8.48 -14.21 -18.68
C PRO A 9 -7.80 -13.32 -19.75
N VAL A 10 -6.61 -12.82 -19.45
CA VAL A 10 -5.83 -11.92 -20.27
C VAL A 10 -4.53 -12.62 -20.68
N GLN A 11 -4.56 -13.35 -21.79
CA GLN A 11 -3.33 -13.82 -22.44
C GLN A 11 -2.68 -12.65 -23.17
N PHE A 12 -1.85 -11.87 -22.47
CA PHE A 12 -0.87 -10.95 -23.10
C PHE A 12 0.42 -11.70 -23.53
N ASP A 13 0.30 -12.98 -23.91
CA ASP A 13 1.44 -13.86 -24.23
C ASP A 13 2.25 -13.40 -25.47
N ASP A 14 1.76 -12.44 -26.26
CA ASP A 14 2.36 -12.07 -27.55
C ASP A 14 3.15 -10.74 -27.57
N VAL A 15 3.30 -10.01 -26.45
CA VAL A 15 3.82 -8.61 -26.50
C VAL A 15 5.08 -8.33 -25.66
N THR A 16 5.57 -9.27 -24.85
CA THR A 16 6.72 -9.00 -23.94
C THR A 16 7.95 -9.80 -24.32
N ASP A 17 8.86 -9.17 -25.08
CA ASP A 17 10.26 -9.61 -25.15
C ASP A 17 11.07 -8.85 -24.08
N SER A 18 12.24 -9.36 -23.71
CA SER A 18 13.20 -8.62 -22.87
C SER A 18 14.40 -8.17 -23.71
N GLU A 19 15.00 -7.06 -23.33
CA GLU A 19 16.29 -6.66 -23.88
C GLU A 19 17.28 -6.37 -22.75
N SER A 20 18.53 -6.71 -22.99
CA SER A 20 19.62 -6.33 -22.10
C SER A 20 19.77 -4.80 -22.06
N ASP A 21 19.72 -4.22 -20.86
CA ASP A 21 19.97 -2.80 -20.61
C ASP A 21 20.99 -2.64 -19.46
N THR A 22 21.54 -1.45 -19.32
CA THR A 22 22.49 -1.09 -18.27
C THR A 22 22.04 0.18 -17.54
N PHE A 23 21.88 0.11 -16.23
CA PHE A 23 21.50 1.24 -15.39
C PHE A 23 22.42 1.36 -14.16
N PRO A 24 22.61 2.54 -13.55
CA PRO A 24 23.30 2.62 -12.27
C PRO A 24 22.59 1.77 -11.22
N LYS A 25 23.31 0.85 -10.57
CA LYS A 25 22.72 -0.20 -9.72
C LYS A 25 21.84 0.41 -8.62
N PRO A 26 20.52 0.10 -8.57
CA PRO A 26 19.69 0.48 -7.44
C PRO A 26 20.19 -0.17 -6.14
N ARG A 27 20.16 0.60 -5.06
CA ARG A 27 20.79 0.23 -3.78
C ARG A 27 19.78 -0.45 -2.86
N ALA A 28 20.20 -1.50 -2.14
CA ALA A 28 19.36 -2.10 -1.11
C ALA A 28 19.10 -1.09 0.03
N HIS A 29 17.86 -1.02 0.52
CA HIS A 29 17.46 -0.12 1.61
C HIS A 29 16.97 -0.91 2.81
N GLY A 30 15.66 -0.94 3.09
CA GLY A 30 15.09 -1.73 4.17
C GLY A 30 15.15 -3.22 3.86
N ALA A 31 15.69 -4.00 4.79
CA ALA A 31 15.98 -5.40 4.58
C ALA A 31 15.76 -6.18 5.87
N ALA A 32 15.33 -7.43 5.78
CA ALA A 32 15.14 -8.26 6.95
C ALA A 32 15.35 -9.74 6.68
N VAL A 33 15.85 -10.42 7.71
CA VAL A 33 16.02 -11.86 7.76
C VAL A 33 15.38 -12.40 9.02
N MET A 34 14.66 -13.50 8.85
CA MET A 34 14.09 -14.28 9.93
C MET A 34 14.92 -15.55 10.12
N ASN A 35 15.16 -15.91 11.38
CA ASN A 35 15.85 -17.14 11.77
C ASN A 35 15.03 -17.91 12.81
N HIS A 36 15.32 -19.19 12.94
CA HIS A 36 14.87 -20.02 14.06
C HIS A 36 16.06 -20.77 14.66
N LEU A 37 16.13 -20.76 15.99
CA LEU A 37 17.07 -21.53 16.79
C LEU A 37 16.28 -22.64 17.48
N ALA A 38 16.72 -23.88 17.31
CA ALA A 38 16.21 -25.06 18.02
C ALA A 38 16.92 -25.23 19.37
N ASP A 39 16.92 -24.17 20.18
CA ASP A 39 17.77 -23.95 21.36
C ASP A 39 17.15 -24.41 22.69
N VAL A 40 16.22 -25.36 22.64
CA VAL A 40 15.56 -25.89 23.84
C VAL A 40 16.50 -26.85 24.57
N GLN A 41 16.97 -26.46 25.76
CA GLN A 41 17.85 -27.29 26.59
C GLN A 41 17.06 -28.30 27.44
N ASP A 42 15.94 -27.89 28.03
CA ASP A 42 15.03 -28.77 28.77
C ASP A 42 13.60 -28.70 28.20
N PRO A 43 13.24 -29.61 27.27
CA PRO A 43 11.90 -29.63 26.67
C PRO A 43 10.81 -30.10 27.64
N HIS A 44 11.17 -30.63 28.81
CA HIS A 44 10.22 -31.11 29.82
C HIS A 44 10.00 -30.12 30.97
N ALA A 45 10.61 -28.93 30.90
CA ALA A 45 10.43 -27.90 31.90
C ALA A 45 8.96 -27.41 31.97
N ASP A 46 8.39 -27.47 33.18
CA ASP A 46 7.00 -27.05 33.46
C ASP A 46 6.78 -25.55 33.26
N ARG A 47 7.82 -24.73 33.45
CA ARG A 47 7.79 -23.29 33.20
C ARG A 47 8.61 -22.99 31.96
N SER A 48 8.09 -22.12 31.10
CA SER A 48 8.82 -21.68 29.91
C SER A 48 10.19 -21.12 30.24
N ALA A 49 10.30 -20.28 31.26
CA ALA A 49 11.57 -19.68 31.70
C ALA A 49 12.67 -20.69 32.10
N ASP A 50 12.30 -21.96 32.32
CA ASP A 50 13.22 -23.02 32.72
C ASP A 50 13.65 -23.90 31.52
N ARG A 51 13.17 -23.61 30.30
CA ARG A 51 13.49 -24.38 29.06
C ARG A 51 14.91 -24.11 28.54
N GLY A 52 15.53 -23.01 28.97
CA GLY A 52 16.93 -22.68 28.69
C GLY A 52 17.18 -22.10 27.29
N THR A 53 16.17 -21.48 26.68
CA THR A 53 16.28 -20.86 25.35
C THR A 53 16.88 -19.44 25.41
N LEU A 54 17.31 -18.90 24.26
CA LEU A 54 17.65 -17.48 24.11
C LEU A 54 16.48 -16.58 24.49
N TYR A 55 15.24 -16.99 24.17
CA TYR A 55 14.05 -16.27 24.62
C TYR A 55 13.98 -16.19 26.15
N ASP A 56 14.20 -17.30 26.86
CA ASP A 56 14.17 -17.33 28.32
C ASP A 56 15.29 -16.48 28.93
N GLN A 57 16.47 -16.47 28.31
CA GLN A 57 17.57 -15.60 28.69
C GLN A 57 17.19 -14.12 28.54
N SER A 58 16.58 -13.75 27.40
CA SER A 58 16.12 -12.38 27.15
C SER A 58 15.05 -11.92 28.15
N LEU A 59 14.12 -12.82 28.51
CA LEU A 59 13.07 -12.54 29.47
C LEU A 59 13.60 -12.44 30.90
N SER A 60 14.59 -13.25 31.25
CA SER A 60 15.27 -13.19 32.55
C SER A 60 16.03 -11.88 32.69
N TYR A 61 16.79 -11.49 31.66
CA TYR A 61 17.45 -10.19 31.62
C TYR A 61 16.47 -9.03 31.79
N TRP A 62 15.33 -9.06 31.09
CA TRP A 62 14.29 -8.04 31.23
C TRP A 62 13.77 -7.96 32.67
N ARG A 63 13.47 -9.10 33.30
CA ARG A 63 12.97 -9.14 34.68
C ARG A 63 13.97 -8.62 35.70
N GLU A 64 15.25 -8.87 35.48
CA GLU A 64 16.33 -8.48 36.39
C GLU A 64 16.75 -7.03 36.23
N SER A 65 16.82 -6.54 34.98
CA SER A 65 17.37 -5.21 34.65
C SER A 65 16.30 -4.14 34.47
N VAL A 66 15.09 -4.52 34.03
CA VAL A 66 13.99 -3.60 33.74
C VAL A 66 12.87 -3.78 34.76
N GLY A 67 12.30 -4.98 34.85
CA GLY A 67 11.27 -5.38 35.83
C GLY A 67 9.89 -4.74 35.64
N ASP A 68 9.84 -3.49 35.18
CA ASP A 68 8.63 -2.70 34.93
C ASP A 68 8.68 -2.06 33.53
N ARG A 69 7.58 -2.18 32.77
CA ARG A 69 7.47 -1.63 31.42
C ARG A 69 7.52 -0.09 31.40
N ASP A 70 7.19 0.58 32.50
CA ASP A 70 7.30 2.03 32.61
C ASP A 70 8.77 2.52 32.64
N LEU A 71 9.73 1.60 32.80
CA LEU A 71 11.17 1.86 32.74
C LEU A 71 11.75 1.57 31.35
N GLU A 72 10.91 1.27 30.35
CA GLU A 72 11.30 1.18 28.95
C GLU A 72 11.20 2.55 28.25
N PRO A 73 12.05 2.86 27.26
CA PRO A 73 13.16 2.06 26.75
C PRO A 73 14.34 1.94 27.74
N HIS A 74 14.86 0.72 27.93
CA HIS A 74 16.04 0.47 28.76
C HIS A 74 17.31 0.40 27.92
N VAL A 75 18.39 1.10 28.31
CA VAL A 75 19.69 1.01 27.64
C VAL A 75 20.41 -0.24 28.11
N ALA A 76 20.44 -1.27 27.26
CA ALA A 76 21.06 -2.56 27.58
C ALA A 76 22.59 -2.54 27.39
N VAL A 77 23.07 -1.75 26.43
CA VAL A 77 24.50 -1.50 26.17
C VAL A 77 24.68 -0.02 25.84
N GLU A 78 25.44 0.72 26.64
CA GLU A 78 25.64 2.17 26.47
C GLU A 78 26.62 2.53 25.34
N ASP A 79 27.71 1.76 25.23
CA ASP A 79 28.81 1.96 24.26
C ASP A 79 28.92 0.73 23.34
N PHE A 80 27.91 0.53 22.49
CA PHE A 80 27.91 -0.58 21.54
C PHE A 80 28.83 -0.28 20.36
N ASP A 81 29.82 -1.16 20.17
CA ASP A 81 30.78 -1.09 19.07
C ASP A 81 30.77 -2.38 18.25
N ALA A 82 30.85 -2.23 16.93
CA ALA A 82 30.89 -3.33 15.97
C ALA A 82 31.52 -2.85 14.67
N GLU A 83 32.26 -3.72 13.98
CA GLU A 83 33.03 -3.40 12.76
C GLU A 83 32.19 -2.77 11.64
N TRP A 84 30.90 -3.10 11.58
CA TRP A 84 29.97 -2.62 10.55
C TRP A 84 29.31 -1.29 10.89
N LEU A 85 29.51 -0.75 12.08
CA LEU A 85 28.98 0.57 12.45
C LEU A 85 29.81 1.67 11.79
N PRO A 86 29.16 2.74 11.30
CA PRO A 86 29.84 4.00 11.02
C PRO A 86 30.50 4.57 12.27
N SER A 87 31.31 5.62 12.12
CA SER A 87 31.80 6.38 13.27
C SER A 87 30.64 7.07 14.00
N GLY A 88 30.50 6.83 15.30
CA GLY A 88 29.48 7.44 16.14
C GLY A 88 29.40 6.78 17.52
N ASP A 89 28.56 7.32 18.40
CA ASP A 89 28.33 6.79 19.74
C ASP A 89 27.00 6.04 19.76
N TYR A 90 27.06 4.71 19.76
CA TYR A 90 25.88 3.86 19.62
C TYR A 90 25.53 3.12 20.89
N ALA A 91 24.23 2.88 21.07
CA ALA A 91 23.68 2.11 22.18
C ALA A 91 22.68 1.06 21.67
N LEU A 92 22.54 -0.03 22.43
CA LEU A 92 21.45 -1.00 22.24
C LEU A 92 20.38 -0.79 23.29
N VAL A 93 19.15 -0.67 22.82
CA VAL A 93 17.99 -0.36 23.66
C VAL A 93 17.01 -1.51 23.63
N LEU A 94 16.60 -1.97 24.81
CA LEU A 94 15.61 -3.01 25.04
C LEU A 94 14.21 -2.40 25.26
N THR A 95 13.22 -2.98 24.58
CA THR A 95 11.79 -2.75 24.80
C THR A 95 11.06 -4.08 24.69
N SER A 96 9.86 -4.21 25.25
CA SER A 96 9.04 -5.41 25.14
C SER A 96 7.64 -5.09 24.61
N SER A 97 7.02 -6.08 23.96
CA SER A 97 5.64 -5.95 23.50
C SER A 97 4.88 -7.27 23.66
N ARG A 98 3.55 -7.19 23.70
CA ARG A 98 2.70 -8.37 23.89
C ARG A 98 2.71 -9.21 22.62
N TRP A 99 3.05 -10.49 22.74
CA TRP A 99 3.05 -11.43 21.63
C TRP A 99 1.64 -11.95 21.30
N LYS A 100 1.44 -12.36 20.04
CA LYS A 100 0.15 -12.86 19.54
C LYS A 100 -0.30 -14.19 20.14
N ALA A 101 0.61 -14.94 20.74
CA ALA A 101 0.35 -16.27 21.31
C ALA A 101 0.84 -16.37 22.77
N GLY A 102 0.25 -17.32 23.49
CA GLY A 102 0.31 -17.45 24.93
C GLY A 102 0.07 -18.88 25.41
N THR A 103 -0.25 -19.03 26.68
CA THR A 103 -0.77 -20.27 27.27
C THR A 103 -2.15 -20.02 27.90
N GLY A 104 -2.89 -21.08 28.20
CA GLY A 104 -4.28 -20.99 28.72
C GLY A 104 -5.33 -20.75 27.62
N ARG A 105 -6.62 -20.82 27.96
CA ARG A 105 -7.76 -20.63 27.05
C ARG A 105 -8.91 -19.86 27.72
N GLY A 106 -9.43 -18.84 27.06
CA GLY A 106 -10.51 -18.03 27.63
C GLY A 106 -9.99 -17.15 28.77
N ASP A 107 -10.56 -17.29 29.96
CA ASP A 107 -10.31 -16.39 31.10
C ASP A 107 -8.93 -16.57 31.76
N ASP A 108 -8.26 -17.71 31.57
CA ASP A 108 -6.91 -17.96 32.08
C ASP A 108 -5.80 -17.69 31.03
N TYR A 109 -6.15 -17.15 29.86
CA TYR A 109 -5.20 -16.86 28.79
C TYR A 109 -4.14 -15.84 29.21
N ARG A 110 -2.88 -16.21 29.04
CA ARG A 110 -1.70 -15.36 29.31
C ARG A 110 -0.82 -15.32 28.07
N ALA A 111 -0.75 -14.15 27.44
CA ALA A 111 0.14 -13.94 26.31
C ALA A 111 1.60 -13.92 26.76
N TYR A 112 2.48 -14.45 25.91
CA TYR A 112 3.90 -14.16 26.01
C TYR A 112 4.18 -12.70 25.65
N TYR A 113 5.41 -12.26 25.91
CA TYR A 113 5.92 -10.98 25.46
C TYR A 113 7.14 -11.21 24.58
N GLU A 114 7.17 -10.59 23.41
CA GLU A 114 8.38 -10.54 22.59
C GLU A 114 9.32 -9.46 23.10
N GLN A 115 10.61 -9.70 22.97
CA GLN A 115 11.65 -8.73 23.33
C GLN A 115 12.20 -8.08 22.07
N HIS A 116 12.47 -6.78 22.12
CA HIS A 116 13.04 -6.04 21.01
C HIS A 116 14.35 -5.35 21.40
N LEU A 117 15.40 -5.60 20.63
CA LEU A 117 16.64 -4.84 20.71
C LEU A 117 16.73 -3.87 19.53
N LYS A 118 17.02 -2.60 19.83
CA LYS A 118 17.04 -1.52 18.84
C LYS A 118 18.34 -0.75 18.93
N LEU A 119 19.02 -0.57 17.81
CA LEU A 119 20.20 0.29 17.71
C LEU A 119 19.78 1.76 17.78
N ARG A 120 20.47 2.53 18.61
CA ARG A 120 20.31 3.98 18.76
C ARG A 120 21.66 4.66 18.74
N GLU A 121 21.65 5.93 18.36
CA GLU A 121 22.82 6.80 18.40
C GLU A 121 22.55 7.91 19.40
N TRP A 122 23.55 8.20 20.23
CA TRP A 122 23.49 9.31 21.17
C TRP A 122 23.59 10.64 20.42
N GLY A 123 22.57 11.47 20.58
CA GLY A 123 22.57 12.83 20.06
C GLY A 123 23.58 13.75 20.78
N PRO A 124 23.76 14.98 20.26
CA PRO A 124 24.45 16.02 21.00
C PRO A 124 23.70 16.29 22.31
N GLU A 125 24.47 16.67 23.33
CA GLU A 125 23.95 17.13 24.62
C GLU A 125 22.97 18.28 24.39
N ASP A 126 21.79 18.19 24.99
CA ASP A 126 20.77 19.23 24.96
C ASP A 126 21.02 20.30 26.04
N ASP A 127 20.12 21.28 26.11
CA ASP A 127 20.25 22.41 27.04
C ASP A 127 20.20 21.99 28.52
N ASP A 128 19.70 20.79 28.82
CA ASP A 128 19.59 20.23 30.17
C ASP A 128 20.78 19.30 30.51
N GLY A 129 21.73 19.12 29.60
CA GLY A 129 22.89 18.26 29.79
C GLY A 129 22.63 16.78 29.46
N GLU A 130 21.46 16.45 28.89
CA GLU A 130 21.10 15.08 28.53
C GLU A 130 21.46 14.80 27.07
N ARG A 131 21.87 13.55 26.79
CA ARG A 131 22.10 13.09 25.42
C ARG A 131 20.89 12.31 24.95
N PRO A 132 20.04 12.82 24.03
CA PRO A 132 18.87 12.09 23.59
C PRO A 132 19.24 10.95 22.64
N LEU A 133 18.65 9.77 22.84
CA LEU A 133 18.79 8.64 21.91
C LEU A 133 17.96 8.88 20.64
N ARG A 134 18.61 8.76 19.48
CA ARG A 134 17.98 8.97 18.17
C ARG A 134 18.10 7.72 17.31
N LYS A 135 17.20 7.58 16.33
CA LYS A 135 17.30 6.49 15.34
C LYS A 135 18.42 6.82 14.35
N PRO A 136 19.48 6.01 14.25
CA PRO A 136 20.55 6.24 13.29
C PRO A 136 20.11 5.93 11.85
N PRO A 137 20.83 6.46 10.84
CA PRO A 137 20.58 6.13 9.42
C PRO A 137 20.78 4.65 9.09
N LEU A 138 21.81 4.01 9.68
CA LEU A 138 21.93 2.55 9.72
C LEU A 138 21.11 2.05 10.90
N ALA A 139 19.89 1.58 10.64
CA ALA A 139 18.99 1.08 11.67
C ALA A 139 19.20 -0.42 11.86
N LEU A 140 19.03 -0.90 13.10
CA LEU A 140 18.89 -2.32 13.44
C LEU A 140 17.77 -2.47 14.46
N HIS A 141 16.86 -3.40 14.22
CA HIS A 141 15.80 -3.80 15.15
C HIS A 141 15.66 -5.32 15.09
N ILE A 142 15.87 -5.95 16.25
CA ILE A 142 15.80 -7.39 16.45
C ILE A 142 14.58 -7.70 17.30
N GLU A 143 13.84 -8.74 16.95
CA GLU A 143 12.77 -9.32 17.77
C GLU A 143 13.14 -10.74 18.17
N ILE A 144 12.88 -11.04 19.43
CA ILE A 144 13.14 -12.32 20.07
C ILE A 144 11.79 -12.85 20.54
N MET A 145 11.31 -13.89 19.87
CA MET A 145 9.96 -14.44 20.03
C MET A 145 10.03 -15.92 20.45
N PRO A 146 9.14 -16.37 21.35
CA PRO A 146 9.04 -17.78 21.68
C PRO A 146 8.32 -18.57 20.57
N GLN A 147 8.77 -19.80 20.33
CA GLN A 147 8.08 -20.82 19.54
C GLN A 147 8.02 -22.12 20.34
N PHE A 148 6.87 -22.42 20.92
CA PHE A 148 6.68 -23.63 21.70
C PHE A 148 5.37 -24.32 21.30
N ARG A 149 5.35 -25.66 21.29
CA ARG A 149 4.22 -26.46 20.80
C ARG A 149 2.95 -26.30 21.63
N ASP A 150 3.10 -25.92 22.89
CA ASP A 150 2.00 -25.68 23.83
C ASP A 150 1.38 -24.29 23.72
N MET A 151 1.91 -23.43 22.83
CA MET A 151 1.38 -22.09 22.62
C MET A 151 0.07 -22.10 21.86
N VAL A 152 -0.83 -21.20 22.26
CA VAL A 152 -2.12 -20.97 21.63
C VAL A 152 -2.35 -19.49 21.35
N TYR A 153 -3.12 -19.20 20.31
CA TYR A 153 -3.68 -17.88 20.08
C TYR A 153 -4.75 -17.56 21.13
N LYS A 154 -5.13 -16.28 21.23
CA LYS A 154 -6.24 -15.85 22.09
C LYS A 154 -7.57 -16.56 21.76
N SER A 155 -7.76 -17.00 20.51
CA SER A 155 -8.90 -17.82 20.10
C SER A 155 -8.92 -19.23 20.71
N GLY A 156 -7.77 -19.70 21.22
CA GLY A 156 -7.57 -21.07 21.70
C GLY A 156 -7.00 -22.02 20.64
N ASP A 157 -6.84 -21.56 19.40
CA ASP A 157 -6.20 -22.33 18.33
C ASP A 157 -4.70 -22.50 18.60
N SER A 158 -4.15 -23.66 18.30
CA SER A 158 -2.72 -23.92 18.48
C SER A 158 -1.85 -23.07 17.56
N LEU A 159 -0.73 -22.59 18.08
CA LEU A 159 0.30 -21.96 17.27
C LEU A 159 1.09 -23.04 16.51
N GLU A 160 1.08 -22.97 15.18
CA GLU A 160 1.95 -23.83 14.37
C GLU A 160 3.41 -23.37 14.50
N CYS A 161 4.28 -24.34 14.83
CA CYS A 161 5.73 -24.16 14.95
C CYS A 161 6.41 -25.01 13.85
N PRO A 162 6.39 -24.59 12.58
CA PRO A 162 6.78 -25.42 11.43
C PRO A 162 8.25 -25.86 11.46
N TYR A 163 9.11 -25.13 12.16
CA TYR A 163 10.55 -25.39 12.24
C TYR A 163 11.00 -25.98 13.58
N GLY A 164 10.07 -26.32 14.47
CA GLY A 164 10.39 -26.86 15.80
C GLY A 164 10.16 -25.87 16.94
N GLU A 165 10.60 -26.27 18.14
CA GLU A 165 10.52 -25.45 19.35
C GLU A 165 11.84 -24.71 19.59
N GLY A 166 11.77 -23.54 20.20
CA GLY A 166 12.91 -22.73 20.58
C GLY A 166 12.65 -21.24 20.37
N THR A 167 13.66 -20.53 19.91
CA THR A 167 13.61 -19.08 19.71
C THR A 167 13.45 -18.71 18.23
N ARG A 168 12.49 -17.84 17.91
CA ARG A 168 12.39 -17.20 16.59
C ARG A 168 12.98 -15.81 16.67
N LEU A 169 13.84 -15.49 15.70
CA LEU A 169 14.51 -14.20 15.59
C LEU A 169 14.06 -13.51 14.30
N LEU A 170 13.79 -12.21 14.39
CA LEU A 170 13.54 -11.36 13.23
C LEU A 170 14.42 -10.13 13.32
N ALA A 171 15.29 -9.92 12.33
CA ALA A 171 16.16 -8.76 12.28
C ALA A 171 15.80 -7.88 11.08
N TRP A 172 15.43 -6.63 11.34
CA TRP A 172 15.34 -5.58 10.33
C TRP A 172 16.55 -4.69 10.40
N THR A 173 17.09 -4.36 9.23
CA THR A 173 18.17 -3.39 9.09
C THR A 173 17.99 -2.53 7.85
N THR A 174 18.76 -1.45 7.75
CA THR A 174 18.92 -0.71 6.50
C THR A 174 20.29 -0.99 5.86
N TRP A 175 20.37 -0.84 4.55
CA TRP A 175 21.61 -0.82 3.75
C TRP A 175 22.40 -2.13 3.75
N ALA A 176 21.73 -3.27 3.95
CA ALA A 176 22.34 -4.58 3.80
C ALA A 176 22.15 -5.08 2.37
N GLU A 177 23.25 -5.39 1.70
CA GLU A 177 23.25 -5.94 0.34
C GLU A 177 23.17 -7.47 0.32
N ASP A 178 23.47 -8.10 1.45
CA ASP A 178 23.62 -9.54 1.61
C ASP A 178 22.96 -10.00 2.94
N PRO A 179 22.29 -11.18 2.97
CA PRO A 179 21.58 -11.64 4.15
C PRO A 179 22.50 -11.97 5.32
N PHE A 180 23.75 -12.38 5.07
CA PHE A 180 24.73 -12.66 6.12
C PHE A 180 25.17 -11.39 6.83
N GLU A 181 25.13 -10.22 6.19
CA GLU A 181 25.33 -8.95 6.90
C GLU A 181 24.26 -8.71 7.95
N ILE A 182 22.99 -9.04 7.64
CA ILE A 182 21.86 -8.88 8.55
C ILE A 182 22.00 -9.84 9.73
N GLU A 183 22.33 -11.09 9.44
CA GLU A 183 22.60 -12.11 10.45
C GLU A 183 23.80 -11.75 11.35
N ARG A 184 24.89 -11.23 10.77
CA ARG A 184 26.05 -10.74 11.55
C ARG A 184 25.62 -9.62 12.51
N ARG A 185 24.92 -8.60 12.02
CA ARG A 185 24.40 -7.48 12.84
C ARG A 185 23.51 -7.99 13.98
N LEU A 186 22.63 -8.95 13.67
CA LEU A 186 21.76 -9.64 14.63
C LEU A 186 22.59 -10.32 15.74
N TYR A 187 23.56 -11.17 15.37
CA TYR A 187 24.31 -11.95 16.35
C TYR A 187 25.27 -11.10 17.17
N ASP A 188 25.89 -10.07 16.59
CA ASP A 188 26.76 -9.14 17.33
C ASP A 188 25.97 -8.41 18.43
N ALA A 189 24.77 -7.92 18.11
CA ALA A 189 23.90 -7.25 19.07
C ALA A 189 23.39 -8.21 20.17
N LEU A 190 23.00 -9.44 19.80
CA LEU A 190 22.60 -10.45 20.78
C LEU A 190 23.75 -10.80 21.74
N ARG A 191 24.97 -11.01 21.21
CA ARG A 191 26.15 -11.33 22.01
C ARG A 191 26.59 -10.16 22.90
N ALA A 192 26.40 -8.92 22.46
CA ALA A 192 26.70 -7.75 23.27
C ALA A 192 25.79 -7.63 24.50
N VAL A 193 24.50 -7.95 24.36
CA VAL A 193 23.52 -7.85 25.46
C VAL A 193 23.55 -9.09 26.36
N TYR A 194 23.54 -10.29 25.77
CA TYR A 194 23.33 -11.55 26.49
C TYR A 194 24.61 -12.39 26.66
N GLY A 195 25.74 -11.93 26.12
CA GLY A 195 27.04 -12.57 26.23
C GLY A 195 27.44 -13.43 25.04
N ALA A 196 28.75 -13.66 24.88
CA ALA A 196 29.33 -14.28 23.68
C ALA A 196 28.78 -15.68 23.33
N GLY A 197 28.39 -16.47 24.34
CA GLY A 197 27.85 -17.82 24.18
C GLY A 197 26.32 -17.90 24.03
N THR A 198 25.62 -16.76 23.91
CA THR A 198 24.15 -16.72 23.86
C THR A 198 23.56 -17.28 22.57
N VAL A 199 24.32 -17.28 21.48
CA VAL A 199 23.91 -17.85 20.19
C VAL A 199 24.90 -18.94 19.79
N ASP A 200 24.42 -20.18 19.78
CA ASP A 200 25.07 -21.28 19.08
C ASP A 200 24.48 -21.37 17.66
N LEU A 201 25.35 -21.33 16.64
CA LEU A 201 24.90 -21.44 15.25
C LEU A 201 24.59 -22.87 14.86
N ASP A 202 25.01 -23.86 15.65
CA ASP A 202 24.61 -25.26 15.45
C ASP A 202 23.12 -25.48 15.76
N ASP A 203 22.52 -24.63 16.62
CA ASP A 203 21.09 -24.64 16.90
C ASP A 203 20.26 -23.99 15.77
N ARG A 204 20.89 -23.31 14.81
CA ARG A 204 20.17 -22.59 13.75
C ARG A 204 19.60 -23.56 12.72
N VAL A 205 18.29 -23.51 12.55
CA VAL A 205 17.57 -24.28 11.52
C VAL A 205 17.70 -23.56 10.18
N ASP A 206 18.52 -24.08 9.27
CA ASP A 206 18.77 -23.45 7.95
C ASP A 206 17.47 -23.30 7.15
N ASP A 207 16.66 -24.37 7.10
CA ASP A 207 15.35 -24.38 6.43
C ASP A 207 14.34 -23.37 7.00
N ALA A 208 14.62 -22.71 8.12
CA ALA A 208 13.75 -21.68 8.71
C ALA A 208 14.16 -20.25 8.31
N ARG A 209 15.28 -20.09 7.59
CA ARG A 209 15.80 -18.77 7.21
C ARG A 209 14.94 -18.17 6.11
N ARG A 210 14.33 -17.02 6.36
CA ARG A 210 13.34 -16.41 5.46
C ARG A 210 13.59 -14.93 5.21
N ILE A 211 13.12 -14.43 4.07
CA ILE A 211 13.16 -13.03 3.67
C ILE A 211 11.78 -12.39 3.88
N PRO A 212 11.49 -11.82 5.07
CA PRO A 212 10.25 -11.09 5.30
C PRO A 212 10.22 -9.70 4.67
N LYS A 213 11.38 -9.12 4.35
CA LYS A 213 11.47 -7.79 3.74
C LYS A 213 12.75 -7.62 2.93
N ALA A 214 12.62 -7.06 1.74
CA ALA A 214 13.71 -6.56 0.93
C ALA A 214 13.22 -5.34 0.15
N GLU A 215 14.07 -4.33 0.01
CA GLU A 215 13.77 -3.09 -0.70
C GLU A 215 14.97 -2.69 -1.55
N ALA A 216 14.73 -2.27 -2.79
CA ALA A 216 15.73 -1.66 -3.66
C ALA A 216 15.27 -0.27 -4.07
N HIS A 217 16.19 0.68 -4.18
CA HIS A 217 15.80 2.05 -4.46
C HIS A 217 16.78 2.88 -5.28
N ILE A 218 16.13 3.85 -5.89
CA ILE A 218 16.47 5.12 -6.52
C ILE A 218 16.34 6.43 -5.73
N ARG A 219 17.31 7.34 -5.76
CA ARG A 219 16.99 8.77 -5.57
C ARG A 219 17.23 9.55 -6.85
N PHE A 220 16.29 10.42 -7.21
CA PHE A 220 16.27 11.08 -8.52
C PHE A 220 15.83 12.54 -8.43
N HIS A 221 16.23 13.34 -9.41
CA HIS A 221 16.00 14.78 -9.42
C HIS A 221 14.51 15.11 -9.46
N ILE A 222 14.10 16.14 -8.70
CA ILE A 222 12.67 16.43 -8.45
C ILE A 222 11.89 16.77 -9.73
N ASP A 223 12.57 17.32 -10.73
CA ASP A 223 11.96 17.67 -12.01
C ASP A 223 11.48 16.43 -12.79
N LYS A 224 11.94 15.22 -12.42
CA LYS A 224 11.49 13.94 -13.01
C LYS A 224 10.34 13.29 -12.24
N LYS A 225 9.83 13.93 -11.18
CA LYS A 225 8.75 13.39 -10.34
C LYS A 225 7.48 13.09 -11.14
N ASN A 226 6.94 14.09 -11.84
CA ASN A 226 5.67 13.93 -12.55
C ASN A 226 5.74 12.87 -13.66
N PRO A 227 6.78 12.83 -14.53
CA PRO A 227 6.95 11.74 -15.48
C PRO A 227 6.98 10.34 -14.84
N LEU A 228 7.57 10.21 -13.66
CA LEU A 228 7.65 8.93 -12.96
C LEU A 228 6.33 8.53 -12.31
N VAL A 229 5.59 9.49 -11.72
CA VAL A 229 4.22 9.26 -11.20
C VAL A 229 3.32 8.78 -12.34
N GLU A 230 3.32 9.50 -13.47
CA GLU A 230 2.55 9.11 -14.66
C GLU A 230 2.95 7.71 -15.16
N THR A 231 4.24 7.38 -15.11
CA THR A 231 4.73 6.05 -15.49
C THR A 231 4.18 4.95 -14.58
N LEU A 232 4.10 5.17 -13.27
CA LEU A 232 3.51 4.21 -12.33
C LEU A 232 2.01 4.07 -12.52
N ASP A 233 1.28 5.16 -12.76
CA ASP A 233 -0.16 5.11 -13.01
C ASP A 233 -0.49 4.34 -14.29
N GLN A 234 0.31 4.54 -15.35
CA GLN A 234 0.21 3.74 -16.58
C GLN A 234 0.52 2.26 -16.34
N SER A 235 1.52 1.94 -15.53
CA SER A 235 1.84 0.56 -15.16
C SER A 235 0.67 -0.09 -14.40
N LYS A 236 0.07 0.63 -13.44
CA LYS A 236 -1.13 0.22 -12.73
C LYS A 236 -2.28 -0.10 -13.69
N GLN A 237 -2.57 0.80 -14.63
CA GLN A 237 -3.65 0.59 -15.62
C GLN A 237 -3.49 -0.67 -16.47
N LEU A 238 -2.24 -1.03 -16.81
CA LEU A 238 -1.94 -2.22 -17.59
C LEU A 238 -2.02 -3.50 -16.75
N ILE A 239 -1.60 -3.45 -15.48
CA ILE A 239 -1.61 -4.59 -14.58
C ILE A 239 -3.02 -4.88 -14.02
N ASP A 240 -3.82 -3.83 -13.73
CA ASP A 240 -5.09 -3.95 -13.02
C ASP A 240 -6.22 -4.57 -13.86
N TRP A 241 -6.06 -4.67 -15.17
CA TRP A 241 -7.07 -5.25 -16.07
C TRP A 241 -7.24 -6.75 -15.78
N GLY A 242 -8.44 -7.18 -15.39
CA GLY A 242 -8.79 -8.60 -15.12
C GLY A 242 -9.17 -8.98 -13.68
N GLY A 243 -8.99 -8.09 -12.68
CA GLY A 243 -9.33 -8.38 -11.28
C GLY A 243 -9.51 -7.13 -10.42
N HIS A 244 -10.74 -6.64 -10.29
CA HIS A 244 -11.09 -5.44 -9.52
C HIS A 244 -11.68 -5.79 -8.14
N SER A 245 -10.81 -6.16 -7.18
CA SER A 245 -11.29 -6.31 -5.78
C SER A 245 -10.35 -5.84 -4.67
N GLU A 246 -9.04 -5.63 -4.85
CA GLU A 246 -8.15 -5.41 -3.68
C GLU A 246 -7.23 -4.17 -3.72
N ILE A 247 -6.93 -3.58 -4.88
CA ILE A 247 -5.90 -2.54 -4.97
C ILE A 247 -6.42 -1.13 -4.61
N GLU A 248 -7.68 -0.79 -4.91
CA GLU A 248 -8.25 0.54 -4.58
C GLU A 248 -8.42 0.76 -3.07
N ALA A 249 -8.61 -0.30 -2.28
CA ALA A 249 -8.81 -0.20 -0.84
C ALA A 249 -7.55 0.24 -0.07
N HIS A 250 -6.35 0.06 -0.64
CA HIS A 250 -5.09 0.44 0.02
C HIS A 250 -4.70 1.91 -0.15
N GLN A 251 -5.23 2.63 -1.16
CA GLN A 251 -4.93 4.05 -1.36
C GLN A 251 -5.80 5.00 -0.53
N GLN A 252 -7.03 4.62 -0.16
CA GLN A 252 -8.02 5.59 0.38
C GLN A 252 -7.86 5.98 1.86
N ARG A 253 -6.90 5.44 2.61
CA ARG A 253 -6.53 5.98 3.94
C ARG A 253 -5.06 5.75 4.28
N GLN A 254 -4.10 6.37 3.59
CA GLN A 254 -2.72 6.43 4.11
C GLN A 254 -2.05 7.81 3.96
N LYS A 255 -2.09 8.53 5.08
CA LYS A 255 -1.24 9.65 5.58
C LYS A 255 -0.99 10.86 4.67
N GLU A 256 -1.47 12.01 5.17
CA GLU A 256 -1.05 13.36 4.79
C GLU A 256 0.45 13.45 4.43
N GLY A 257 0.75 13.76 3.16
CA GLY A 257 1.85 14.66 2.78
C GLY A 257 3.11 14.07 2.12
N TRP A 258 3.33 12.74 2.09
CA TRP A 258 4.67 12.20 1.76
C TRP A 258 4.72 11.12 0.67
N LEU A 259 3.64 10.39 0.47
CA LEU A 259 3.52 9.35 -0.56
C LEU A 259 2.90 9.97 -1.81
N GLU A 260 3.62 9.92 -2.93
CA GLU A 260 3.21 10.57 -4.19
C GLU A 260 2.55 9.56 -5.13
N ALA A 261 2.98 8.30 -5.11
CA ALA A 261 2.38 7.20 -5.85
C ALA A 261 2.72 5.86 -5.19
N LEU A 262 1.82 4.88 -5.28
CA LEU A 262 2.01 3.52 -4.80
C LEU A 262 1.22 2.55 -5.66
N VAL A 263 1.88 1.47 -6.09
CA VAL A 263 1.29 0.34 -6.80
C VAL A 263 1.80 -0.94 -6.18
N GLU A 264 0.90 -1.82 -5.74
CA GLU A 264 1.23 -3.15 -5.25
C GLU A 264 0.56 -4.19 -6.14
N SER A 265 1.32 -5.18 -6.60
CA SER A 265 0.78 -6.25 -7.42
C SER A 265 1.68 -7.49 -7.43
N ASN A 266 1.09 -8.66 -7.67
CA ASN A 266 1.80 -9.90 -8.04
C ASN A 266 1.77 -10.13 -9.58
N ARG A 267 1.09 -9.27 -10.34
CA ARG A 267 0.89 -9.38 -11.80
C ARG A 267 1.87 -8.55 -12.63
N TRP A 268 3.05 -8.25 -12.10
CA TRP A 268 4.10 -7.53 -12.84
C TRP A 268 4.53 -8.22 -14.14
N HIS A 269 4.30 -9.53 -14.26
CA HIS A 269 4.55 -10.28 -15.49
C HIS A 269 3.72 -9.80 -16.69
N LEU A 270 2.57 -9.16 -16.45
CA LEU A 270 1.79 -8.51 -17.51
C LEU A 270 2.51 -7.33 -18.16
N LEU A 271 3.56 -6.78 -17.51
CA LEU A 271 4.45 -5.78 -18.08
C LEU A 271 5.74 -6.38 -18.65
N GLY A 272 5.87 -7.71 -18.68
CA GLY A 272 7.02 -8.45 -19.19
C GLY A 272 8.12 -8.73 -18.17
N PHE A 273 7.87 -8.53 -16.88
CA PHE A 273 8.77 -9.02 -15.83
C PHE A 273 8.63 -10.53 -15.62
N ASP A 274 9.62 -11.16 -15.02
CA ASP A 274 9.49 -12.57 -14.63
C ASP A 274 8.34 -12.74 -13.62
N PRO A 275 7.50 -13.78 -13.77
CA PRO A 275 6.44 -14.07 -12.82
C PRO A 275 7.04 -14.43 -11.46
N LYS A 276 6.61 -13.71 -10.42
CA LYS A 276 6.98 -13.98 -9.03
C LYS A 276 5.80 -14.55 -8.26
N ARG A 277 6.09 -15.34 -7.22
CA ARG A 277 5.07 -15.93 -6.33
C ARG A 277 4.63 -14.98 -5.21
N TYR A 278 5.17 -13.76 -5.21
CA TYR A 278 4.99 -12.76 -4.19
C TYR A 278 4.58 -11.42 -4.81
N SER A 279 3.92 -10.59 -4.01
CA SER A 279 3.58 -9.22 -4.39
C SER A 279 4.81 -8.33 -4.31
N THR A 280 4.92 -7.42 -5.27
CA THR A 280 5.92 -6.34 -5.27
C THR A 280 5.18 -5.02 -5.19
N GLU A 281 5.57 -4.20 -4.22
CA GLU A 281 5.12 -2.81 -4.07
C GLU A 281 6.15 -1.89 -4.72
N VAL A 282 5.70 -0.89 -5.47
CA VAL A 282 6.53 0.19 -6.00
C VAL A 282 5.94 1.52 -5.54
N LYS A 283 6.77 2.35 -4.92
CA LYS A 283 6.36 3.63 -4.32
C LYS A 283 7.30 4.77 -4.68
N ILE A 284 6.71 5.96 -4.80
CA ILE A 284 7.44 7.23 -4.88
C ILE A 284 7.13 8.01 -3.61
N TYR A 285 8.17 8.42 -2.91
CA TYR A 285 8.01 9.19 -1.68
C TYR A 285 8.92 10.41 -1.63
N GLN A 286 8.51 11.37 -0.80
CA GLN A 286 9.32 12.52 -0.43
C GLN A 286 9.60 12.55 1.06
N ALA A 287 10.73 13.15 1.43
CA ALA A 287 11.09 13.31 2.83
C ALA A 287 10.18 14.34 3.53
N ASN A 288 10.08 14.21 4.85
CA ASN A 288 9.36 15.18 5.66
C ASN A 288 9.93 16.60 5.45
N GLN A 289 9.07 17.57 5.15
CA GLN A 289 9.40 18.97 4.91
C GLN A 289 10.43 19.19 3.79
N TRP A 290 10.46 18.32 2.76
CA TRP A 290 11.37 18.43 1.62
C TRP A 290 11.42 19.84 0.99
N HIS A 291 10.28 20.53 0.91
CA HIS A 291 10.16 21.88 0.33
C HIS A 291 10.91 22.97 1.12
N LYS A 292 11.23 22.70 2.41
CA LYS A 292 12.05 23.59 3.25
C LYS A 292 13.54 23.31 3.11
N LYS A 293 13.91 22.16 2.55
CA LYS A 293 15.30 21.77 2.33
C LYS A 293 15.82 22.42 1.05
N PRO A 294 17.10 22.86 1.01
CA PRO A 294 17.67 23.44 -0.20
C PRO A 294 17.74 22.39 -1.32
N ARG A 295 17.70 22.81 -2.59
CA ARG A 295 17.80 21.91 -3.75
C ARG A 295 19.11 21.10 -3.83
N GLY A 296 20.13 21.44 -3.05
CA GLY A 296 21.36 20.65 -2.94
C GLY A 296 21.31 19.55 -1.88
N ASP A 297 20.29 19.53 -1.01
CA ASP A 297 20.08 18.47 -0.01
C ASP A 297 19.43 17.26 -0.71
N PRO A 298 19.99 16.04 -0.60
CA PRO A 298 19.39 14.84 -1.19
C PRO A 298 17.93 14.62 -0.76
N PHE A 299 17.56 15.00 0.46
CA PHE A 299 16.20 14.85 0.96
C PHE A 299 15.21 15.92 0.42
N HIS A 300 15.68 16.88 -0.38
CA HIS A 300 14.81 17.69 -1.24
C HIS A 300 14.24 16.87 -2.41
N HIS A 301 14.92 15.79 -2.78
CA HIS A 301 14.64 14.99 -3.95
C HIS A 301 13.83 13.73 -3.62
N PRO A 302 12.87 13.32 -4.49
CA PRO A 302 12.08 12.13 -4.25
C PRO A 302 12.89 10.83 -4.33
N LYS A 303 12.33 9.77 -3.74
CA LYS A 303 12.86 8.42 -3.80
C LYS A 303 11.87 7.48 -4.50
N LEU A 304 12.37 6.66 -5.43
CA LEU A 304 11.65 5.54 -6.04
C LEU A 304 12.14 4.26 -5.38
N GLU A 305 11.23 3.46 -4.83
CA GLU A 305 11.56 2.23 -4.14
C GLU A 305 10.63 1.11 -4.59
N ALA A 306 11.21 -0.07 -4.87
CA ALA A 306 10.46 -1.31 -4.96
C ALA A 306 10.73 -2.14 -3.72
N SER A 307 9.69 -2.76 -3.18
CA SER A 307 9.75 -3.57 -1.98
C SER A 307 9.00 -4.89 -2.14
N TYR A 308 9.55 -5.94 -1.54
CA TYR A 308 8.85 -7.20 -1.32
C TYR A 308 7.64 -6.95 -0.41
N ALA A 309 6.44 -7.29 -0.89
CA ALA A 309 5.16 -7.02 -0.20
C ALA A 309 4.49 -8.29 0.36
N GLY A 310 5.20 -9.42 0.43
CA GLY A 310 4.68 -10.66 0.99
C GLY A 310 4.14 -11.64 -0.06
N VAL A 311 3.69 -12.80 0.42
CA VAL A 311 3.07 -13.87 -0.36
C VAL A 311 1.60 -14.01 0.05
N ASP A 312 0.69 -14.12 -0.92
CA ASP A 312 -0.74 -14.29 -0.64
C ASP A 312 -1.03 -15.62 0.07
N ARG A 313 -0.31 -16.68 -0.35
CA ARG A 313 -0.36 -18.02 0.24
C ARG A 313 0.99 -18.71 0.10
N GLY A 314 1.47 -19.32 1.18
CA GLY A 314 2.69 -20.12 1.19
C GLY A 314 3.78 -19.55 2.06
N GLU A 315 4.98 -20.13 1.94
CA GLU A 315 6.15 -19.72 2.70
C GLU A 315 6.80 -18.47 2.08
N LEU A 316 7.41 -17.66 2.94
CA LEU A 316 8.30 -16.59 2.50
C LEU A 316 9.48 -17.19 1.69
N PRO A 317 10.15 -16.40 0.82
CA PRO A 317 11.36 -16.86 0.14
C PRO A 317 12.45 -17.26 1.13
N HIS A 318 13.22 -18.29 0.80
CA HIS A 318 14.40 -18.66 1.58
C HIS A 318 15.53 -17.64 1.33
N VAL A 319 16.44 -17.46 2.28
CA VAL A 319 17.57 -16.50 2.13
C VAL A 319 18.51 -16.82 0.96
N SER A 320 18.51 -18.05 0.45
CA SER A 320 19.25 -18.41 -0.77
C SER A 320 18.67 -17.76 -2.03
N GLU A 321 17.43 -17.29 -1.99
CA GLU A 321 16.76 -16.57 -3.09
C GLU A 321 16.97 -15.05 -2.96
N TRP A 322 17.85 -14.60 -2.07
CA TRP A 322 18.06 -13.17 -1.80
C TRP A 322 18.45 -12.37 -3.04
N ASP A 323 19.43 -12.87 -3.80
CA ASP A 323 19.90 -12.21 -5.01
C ASP A 323 18.78 -12.15 -6.06
N ASP A 324 18.02 -13.23 -6.23
CA ASP A 324 16.89 -13.27 -7.16
C ASP A 324 15.78 -12.26 -6.78
N VAL A 325 15.51 -12.11 -5.48
CA VAL A 325 14.55 -11.12 -4.97
C VAL A 325 15.08 -9.70 -5.19
N LEU A 326 16.32 -9.41 -4.79
CA LEU A 326 16.89 -8.08 -4.96
C LEU A 326 17.05 -7.69 -6.43
N ASP A 327 17.48 -8.60 -7.29
CA ASP A 327 17.65 -8.33 -8.71
C ASP A 327 16.30 -8.08 -9.39
N HIS A 328 15.25 -8.80 -9.00
CA HIS A 328 13.88 -8.45 -9.42
C HIS A 328 13.48 -7.03 -9.00
N LEU A 329 13.64 -6.70 -7.71
CA LEU A 329 13.27 -5.36 -7.21
C LEU A 329 14.09 -4.26 -7.90
N ARG A 330 15.39 -4.49 -8.15
CA ARG A 330 16.25 -3.58 -8.91
C ARG A 330 15.79 -3.44 -10.35
N SER A 331 15.44 -4.53 -11.02
CA SER A 331 14.92 -4.52 -12.40
C SER A 331 13.64 -3.71 -12.47
N VAL A 332 12.73 -3.87 -11.51
CA VAL A 332 11.50 -3.08 -11.43
C VAL A 332 11.82 -1.58 -11.27
N VAL A 333 12.70 -1.21 -10.34
CA VAL A 333 13.11 0.20 -10.15
C VAL A 333 13.77 0.77 -11.40
N ALA A 334 14.76 0.08 -11.96
CA ALA A 334 15.52 0.54 -13.12
C ALA A 334 14.62 0.66 -14.36
N THR A 335 13.74 -0.30 -14.59
CA THR A 335 12.79 -0.28 -15.71
C THR A 335 11.83 0.90 -15.63
N HIS A 336 11.24 1.15 -14.45
CA HIS A 336 10.34 2.29 -14.27
C HIS A 336 11.07 3.63 -14.41
N ALA A 337 12.30 3.72 -13.91
CA ALA A 337 13.16 4.88 -14.12
C ALA A 337 13.42 5.12 -15.62
N ARG A 338 13.73 4.07 -16.37
CA ARG A 338 13.93 4.15 -17.84
C ARG A 338 12.67 4.61 -18.56
N TRP A 339 11.52 4.04 -18.23
CA TRP A 339 10.24 4.44 -18.84
C TRP A 339 9.87 5.89 -18.54
N ALA A 340 10.22 6.39 -17.36
CA ALA A 340 10.04 7.80 -16.98
C ALA A 340 11.11 8.75 -17.57
N GLY A 341 12.07 8.23 -18.33
CA GLY A 341 13.15 9.03 -18.92
C GLY A 341 14.16 9.56 -17.89
N ILE A 342 14.36 8.83 -16.79
CA ILE A 342 15.40 9.09 -15.79
C ILE A 342 16.70 8.43 -16.26
N GLY A 343 17.72 9.23 -16.51
CA GLY A 343 19.07 8.79 -16.86
C GLY A 343 20.04 8.88 -15.67
N ARG A 344 21.29 8.46 -15.91
CA ARG A 344 22.37 8.53 -14.90
C ARG A 344 22.56 9.95 -14.34
N SER A 345 22.45 10.98 -15.17
CA SER A 345 22.60 12.38 -14.78
C SER A 345 21.46 12.91 -13.90
N ASP A 346 20.31 12.23 -13.90
CA ASP A 346 19.14 12.61 -13.11
C ASP A 346 19.17 11.97 -11.72
N LEU A 347 20.13 11.10 -11.43
CA LEU A 347 20.26 10.46 -10.12
C LEU A 347 20.86 11.44 -9.10
N ILE A 348 20.45 11.27 -7.85
CA ILE A 348 20.92 12.08 -6.73
C ILE A 348 21.61 11.15 -5.75
N ALA A 349 22.87 11.45 -5.42
CA ALA A 349 23.58 10.72 -4.38
C ALA A 349 23.04 11.12 -3.00
N ASP A 350 23.02 10.19 -2.07
CA ASP A 350 22.82 10.44 -0.65
C ASP A 350 23.86 9.68 0.18
N ASP A 351 23.68 9.62 1.50
CA ASP A 351 24.66 9.04 2.42
C ASP A 351 24.94 7.55 2.15
N PHE A 352 24.07 6.83 1.43
CA PHE A 352 24.18 5.39 1.20
C PHE A 352 23.96 4.95 -0.25
N PHE A 353 23.47 5.83 -1.12
CA PHE A 353 23.36 5.62 -2.56
C PHE A 353 24.28 6.57 -3.34
N ASP A 354 25.20 6.01 -4.14
CA ASP A 354 26.18 6.80 -4.90
C ASP A 354 25.57 7.59 -6.08
N GLY A 355 24.27 7.50 -6.33
CA GLY A 355 23.60 8.30 -7.36
C GLY A 355 24.23 8.14 -8.75
N PRO A 356 24.67 9.24 -9.41
CA PRO A 356 25.29 9.17 -10.73
C PRO A 356 26.59 8.35 -10.77
N THR A 357 27.27 8.17 -9.64
CA THR A 357 28.52 7.41 -9.55
C THR A 357 28.32 5.93 -9.22
N SER A 358 27.08 5.48 -8.98
CA SER A 358 26.81 4.06 -8.78
C SER A 358 27.30 3.23 -9.98
N PRO A 359 27.86 2.02 -9.72
CA PRO A 359 28.38 1.17 -10.77
C PRO A 359 27.27 0.82 -11.76
N PRO A 360 27.59 0.72 -13.07
CA PRO A 360 26.66 0.16 -14.03
C PRO A 360 26.31 -1.28 -13.63
N TRP A 361 25.04 -1.63 -13.79
CA TRP A 361 24.51 -2.97 -13.57
C TRP A 361 23.67 -3.35 -14.78
N GLU A 362 23.92 -4.55 -15.29
CA GLU A 362 23.23 -5.12 -16.44
C GLU A 362 22.01 -5.89 -15.96
N PHE A 363 20.90 -5.74 -16.67
CA PHE A 363 19.65 -6.41 -16.35
C PHE A 363 18.78 -6.57 -17.61
N GLU A 364 17.85 -7.52 -17.55
CA GLU A 364 16.85 -7.70 -18.59
C GLU A 364 15.70 -6.74 -18.37
N ARG A 365 15.51 -5.83 -19.32
CA ARG A 365 14.45 -4.83 -19.30
C ARG A 365 13.28 -5.30 -20.16
N PRO A 366 12.05 -5.34 -19.61
CA PRO A 366 10.87 -5.62 -20.40
C PRO A 366 10.67 -4.60 -21.53
N THR A 367 10.35 -5.10 -22.72
CA THR A 367 9.99 -4.31 -23.90
C THR A 367 8.47 -4.39 -24.16
N GLY A 368 7.99 -3.83 -25.27
CA GLY A 368 6.57 -3.95 -25.64
C GLY A 368 5.59 -3.04 -24.88
N ARG A 369 5.96 -2.45 -23.74
CA ARG A 369 5.07 -1.54 -22.95
C ARG A 369 4.37 -0.47 -23.80
N ARG A 370 5.06 0.13 -24.77
CA ARG A 370 4.46 1.14 -25.66
C ARG A 370 3.33 0.57 -26.50
N GLU A 371 3.51 -0.65 -27.01
CA GLU A 371 2.51 -1.36 -27.80
C GLU A 371 1.33 -1.79 -26.93
N MET A 372 1.59 -2.28 -25.72
CA MET A 372 0.55 -2.58 -24.73
C MET A 372 -0.29 -1.36 -24.38
N LEU A 373 0.34 -0.21 -24.10
CA LEU A 373 -0.37 1.04 -23.84
C LEU A 373 -1.19 1.47 -25.05
N ARG A 374 -0.66 1.31 -26.27
CA ARG A 374 -1.38 1.62 -27.50
C ARG A 374 -2.63 0.76 -27.65
N GLN A 375 -2.51 -0.56 -27.51
CA GLN A 375 -3.64 -1.49 -27.55
C GLN A 375 -4.66 -1.16 -26.46
N ARG A 376 -4.20 -0.92 -25.23
CA ARG A 376 -5.06 -0.50 -24.12
C ARG A 376 -5.83 0.78 -24.41
N TYR A 377 -5.19 1.78 -25.02
CA TYR A 377 -5.86 3.03 -25.39
C TYR A 377 -6.82 2.84 -26.57
N GLU A 378 -6.55 1.91 -27.49
CA GLU A 378 -7.47 1.52 -28.57
C GLU A 378 -8.73 0.81 -28.01
N ASP A 379 -8.55 -0.08 -27.02
CA ASP A 379 -9.68 -0.73 -26.32
C ASP A 379 -10.54 0.28 -25.55
N LEU A 380 -9.90 1.20 -24.81
CA LEU A 380 -10.60 2.26 -24.10
C LEU A 380 -11.33 3.21 -25.04
N ALA A 381 -10.73 3.55 -26.19
CA ALA A 381 -11.40 4.33 -27.23
C ALA A 381 -12.65 3.60 -27.75
N THR A 382 -12.57 2.29 -27.94
CA THR A 382 -13.71 1.46 -28.35
C THR A 382 -14.81 1.45 -27.29
N ASP A 383 -14.45 1.35 -26.01
CA ASP A 383 -15.41 1.40 -24.91
C ASP A 383 -16.05 2.79 -24.78
N ILE A 384 -15.28 3.88 -24.90
CA ILE A 384 -15.80 5.25 -24.94
C ILE A 384 -16.81 5.40 -26.09
N TYR A 385 -16.46 4.93 -27.28
CA TYR A 385 -17.33 4.97 -28.46
C TYR A 385 -18.63 4.20 -28.23
N ARG A 386 -18.55 2.97 -27.68
CA ARG A 386 -19.71 2.14 -27.34
C ARG A 386 -20.59 2.80 -26.29
N GLU A 387 -20.00 3.41 -25.28
CA GLU A 387 -20.72 4.10 -24.21
C GLU A 387 -21.38 5.40 -24.67
N ALA A 388 -20.73 6.14 -25.57
CA ALA A 388 -21.27 7.35 -26.17
C ALA A 388 -22.44 7.08 -27.13
N LEU A 389 -22.44 5.94 -27.82
CA LEU A 389 -23.48 5.54 -28.79
C LEU A 389 -24.74 4.89 -28.20
N LYS A 390 -24.83 4.73 -26.88
CA LYS A 390 -25.99 4.05 -26.28
C LYS A 390 -27.28 4.82 -26.56
N GLU A 391 -28.09 4.30 -27.48
CA GLU A 391 -29.37 4.90 -27.88
C GLU A 391 -30.38 5.01 -26.73
N SER A 392 -30.23 4.20 -25.68
CA SER A 392 -31.10 4.23 -24.50
C SER A 392 -30.94 5.47 -23.63
N THR A 393 -29.82 6.21 -23.73
CA THR A 393 -29.60 7.42 -22.95
C THR A 393 -28.50 8.32 -23.52
N THR A 394 -28.74 9.62 -23.57
CA THR A 394 -27.72 10.64 -23.88
C THR A 394 -26.92 11.09 -22.67
N ALA A 395 -27.23 10.59 -21.46
CA ALA A 395 -26.59 11.01 -20.22
C ALA A 395 -25.09 10.70 -20.20
N VAL A 396 -24.70 9.50 -20.65
CA VAL A 396 -23.29 9.07 -20.67
C VAL A 396 -22.48 9.90 -21.68
N TYR A 397 -23.06 10.17 -22.86
CA TYR A 397 -22.48 11.05 -23.87
C TYR A 397 -22.23 12.46 -23.31
N ASP A 398 -23.23 13.09 -22.70
CA ASP A 398 -23.09 14.46 -22.18
C ASP A 398 -22.07 14.55 -21.04
N ILE A 399 -21.97 13.53 -20.18
CA ILE A 399 -20.93 13.44 -19.15
C ILE A 399 -19.53 13.37 -19.80
N LEU A 400 -19.32 12.44 -20.74
CA LEU A 400 -18.04 12.28 -21.43
C LEU A 400 -17.64 13.55 -22.20
N ARG A 401 -18.60 14.22 -22.83
CA ARG A 401 -18.40 15.49 -23.54
C ARG A 401 -17.92 16.59 -22.61
N VAL A 402 -18.60 16.82 -21.48
CA VAL A 402 -18.21 17.86 -20.52
C VAL A 402 -16.79 17.61 -19.99
N ILE A 403 -16.46 16.36 -19.65
CA ILE A 403 -15.11 16.00 -19.22
C ILE A 403 -14.09 16.27 -20.33
N ALA A 404 -14.39 15.89 -21.58
CA ALA A 404 -13.48 16.07 -22.71
C ALA A 404 -13.27 17.54 -23.10
N GLU A 405 -14.30 18.38 -23.01
CA GLU A 405 -14.22 19.82 -23.33
C GLU A 405 -13.43 20.60 -22.29
N HIS A 406 -13.50 20.19 -21.01
CA HIS A 406 -12.95 20.95 -19.89
C HIS A 406 -11.68 20.35 -19.27
N ASP A 407 -11.09 19.34 -19.91
CA ASP A 407 -9.93 18.60 -19.38
C ASP A 407 -10.21 18.00 -17.98
N GLY A 408 -11.48 17.69 -17.69
CA GLY A 408 -11.97 17.27 -16.38
C GLY A 408 -13.15 18.10 -15.87
N ALA A 409 -13.90 17.56 -14.91
CA ALA A 409 -15.03 18.26 -14.27
C ALA A 409 -15.30 17.75 -12.86
N THR A 410 -15.76 18.62 -11.96
CA THR A 410 -16.32 18.21 -10.65
C THR A 410 -17.75 17.72 -10.81
N TYR A 411 -18.28 17.00 -9.81
CA TYR A 411 -19.70 16.61 -9.82
C TYR A 411 -20.65 17.82 -9.93
N ASP A 412 -20.31 18.94 -9.29
CA ASP A 412 -21.10 20.17 -9.38
C ASP A 412 -21.09 20.75 -10.81
N ALA A 413 -19.92 20.77 -11.46
CA ALA A 413 -19.79 21.23 -12.84
C ALA A 413 -20.51 20.29 -13.82
N LEU A 414 -20.48 18.97 -13.58
CA LEU A 414 -21.22 17.99 -14.37
C LEU A 414 -22.73 18.21 -14.23
N GLU A 415 -23.23 18.43 -13.02
CA GLU A 415 -24.65 18.70 -12.76
C GLU A 415 -25.09 20.00 -13.46
N GLU A 416 -24.32 21.06 -13.31
CA GLU A 416 -24.61 22.36 -13.93
C GLU A 416 -24.66 22.27 -15.45
N ARG A 417 -23.74 21.55 -16.07
CA ARG A 417 -23.53 21.54 -17.54
C ARG A 417 -24.28 20.43 -18.28
N THR A 418 -24.69 19.37 -17.59
CA THR A 418 -25.47 18.28 -18.20
C THR A 418 -26.95 18.32 -17.83
N GLY A 419 -27.30 18.99 -16.72
CA GLY A 419 -28.66 19.05 -16.18
C GLY A 419 -29.15 17.75 -15.56
N LEU A 420 -28.28 16.73 -15.53
CA LEU A 420 -28.55 15.44 -14.92
C LEU A 420 -28.59 15.56 -13.40
N ALA A 421 -29.41 14.74 -12.76
CA ALA A 421 -29.39 14.60 -11.31
C ALA A 421 -28.02 14.08 -10.85
N ARG A 422 -27.54 14.58 -9.70
CA ARG A 422 -26.26 14.18 -9.11
C ARG A 422 -26.14 12.66 -8.91
N SER A 423 -27.23 11.99 -8.53
CA SER A 423 -27.30 10.53 -8.38
C SER A 423 -27.02 9.80 -9.70
N THR A 424 -27.63 10.24 -10.81
CA THR A 424 -27.40 9.72 -12.16
C THR A 424 -25.95 9.91 -12.61
N ILE A 425 -25.39 11.11 -12.35
CA ILE A 425 -23.98 11.40 -12.67
C ILE A 425 -23.07 10.48 -11.86
N ARG A 426 -23.28 10.36 -10.55
CA ARG A 426 -22.50 9.46 -9.67
C ARG A 426 -22.56 8.01 -10.16
N TYR A 427 -23.73 7.51 -10.53
CA TYR A 427 -23.91 6.16 -11.06
C TYR A 427 -23.11 5.93 -12.33
N HIS A 428 -23.24 6.79 -13.35
CA HIS A 428 -22.53 6.63 -14.61
C HIS A 428 -21.02 6.86 -14.48
N VAL A 429 -20.60 7.86 -13.71
CA VAL A 429 -19.19 8.12 -13.44
C VAL A 429 -18.53 6.95 -12.69
N ARG A 430 -19.23 6.33 -11.73
CA ARG A 430 -18.75 5.12 -11.04
C ARG A 430 -18.54 3.97 -12.03
N ARG A 431 -19.54 3.69 -12.87
CA ARG A 431 -19.46 2.64 -13.89
C ARG A 431 -18.35 2.89 -14.93
N LEU A 432 -18.17 4.14 -15.36
CA LEU A 432 -17.07 4.53 -16.27
C LEU A 432 -15.70 4.42 -15.60
N ALA A 433 -15.61 4.67 -14.29
CA ALA A 433 -14.40 4.46 -13.53
C ALA A 433 -14.07 2.98 -13.36
N GLU A 434 -15.09 2.14 -13.09
CA GLU A 434 -14.95 0.67 -13.02
C GLU A 434 -14.45 0.05 -14.33
N THR A 435 -14.76 0.64 -15.49
CA THR A 435 -14.22 0.19 -16.79
C THR A 435 -12.87 0.84 -17.13
N GLY A 436 -12.39 1.77 -16.31
CA GLY A 436 -11.13 2.50 -16.51
C GLY A 436 -11.20 3.61 -17.56
N VAL A 437 -12.41 4.03 -17.99
CA VAL A 437 -12.58 5.11 -18.97
C VAL A 437 -12.25 6.48 -18.34
N VAL A 438 -12.63 6.70 -17.08
CA VAL A 438 -12.34 7.92 -16.32
C VAL A 438 -11.70 7.59 -14.96
N SER A 439 -10.93 8.52 -14.40
CA SER A 439 -10.47 8.50 -13.01
C SER A 439 -11.24 9.53 -12.17
N ARG A 440 -11.22 9.35 -10.84
CA ARG A 440 -11.88 10.20 -9.85
C ARG A 440 -10.92 10.50 -8.70
N GLU A 441 -10.55 11.77 -8.51
CA GLU A 441 -9.57 12.15 -7.48
C GLU A 441 -9.93 13.45 -6.75
N GLY A 442 -9.45 13.58 -5.51
CA GLY A 442 -9.48 14.82 -4.73
C GLY A 442 -10.77 15.12 -3.97
N ASN A 443 -10.79 16.28 -3.31
CA ASN A 443 -11.95 16.86 -2.64
C ASN A 443 -11.97 18.39 -2.88
N PRO A 444 -12.89 18.94 -3.70
CA PRO A 444 -14.00 18.24 -4.35
C PRO A 444 -13.51 17.22 -5.39
N VAL A 445 -14.28 16.14 -5.56
CA VAL A 445 -13.93 15.06 -6.50
C VAL A 445 -13.93 15.60 -7.93
N MET A 446 -12.79 15.49 -8.58
CA MET A 446 -12.58 15.79 -10.00
C MET A 446 -12.63 14.49 -10.80
N VAL A 447 -13.37 14.50 -11.91
CA VAL A 447 -13.51 13.39 -12.85
C VAL A 447 -12.78 13.75 -14.14
N PHE A 448 -11.86 12.92 -14.61
CA PHE A 448 -11.04 13.18 -15.79
C PHE A 448 -10.65 11.90 -16.53
N PHE A 449 -10.21 12.00 -17.79
CA PHE A 449 -9.70 10.84 -18.53
C PHE A 449 -8.31 10.43 -18.04
N ILE A 450 -8.06 9.13 -17.96
CA ILE A 450 -6.87 8.54 -17.32
C ILE A 450 -5.52 8.93 -17.97
N SER A 451 -5.54 9.41 -19.21
CA SER A 451 -4.36 9.86 -19.91
C SER A 451 -4.73 10.93 -20.94
N ARG A 452 -3.75 11.77 -21.29
CA ARG A 452 -3.93 12.78 -22.33
C ARG A 452 -4.24 12.17 -23.70
N VAL A 453 -3.69 11.00 -24.00
CA VAL A 453 -3.96 10.28 -25.25
C VAL A 453 -5.43 9.84 -25.30
N VAL A 454 -5.96 9.29 -24.20
CA VAL A 454 -7.37 8.90 -24.12
C VAL A 454 -8.27 10.12 -24.19
N LEU A 455 -7.91 11.23 -23.54
CA LEU A 455 -8.63 12.50 -23.64
C LEU A 455 -8.70 13.01 -25.09
N GLU A 456 -7.59 13.02 -25.81
CA GLU A 456 -7.54 13.46 -27.21
C GLU A 456 -8.40 12.55 -28.10
N ARG A 457 -8.38 11.23 -27.88
CA ARG A 457 -9.28 10.28 -28.56
C ARG A 457 -10.74 10.46 -28.19
N ALA A 458 -11.05 10.69 -26.92
CA ALA A 458 -12.41 10.94 -26.46
C ALA A 458 -12.99 12.20 -27.11
N ARG A 459 -12.18 13.26 -27.28
CA ARG A 459 -12.59 14.47 -28.01
C ARG A 459 -12.93 14.20 -29.47
N GLU A 460 -12.18 13.33 -30.13
CA GLU A 460 -12.48 12.90 -31.51
C GLU A 460 -13.80 12.11 -31.53
N ILE A 461 -13.93 11.11 -30.66
CA ILE A 461 -15.11 10.22 -30.58
C ILE A 461 -16.39 11.00 -30.29
N VAL A 462 -16.39 11.87 -29.28
CA VAL A 462 -17.59 12.64 -28.88
C VAL A 462 -18.05 13.57 -30.02
N ARG A 463 -17.13 14.10 -30.83
CA ARG A 463 -17.47 14.90 -32.02
C ARG A 463 -17.99 14.03 -33.17
N GLU A 464 -17.54 12.78 -33.28
CA GLU A 464 -17.97 11.86 -34.34
C GLU A 464 -19.34 11.24 -34.06
N VAL A 465 -19.64 10.93 -32.79
CA VAL A 465 -20.86 10.23 -32.37
C VAL A 465 -22.11 11.09 -32.59
N TYR A 466 -22.05 12.38 -32.27
CA TYR A 466 -23.10 13.35 -32.60
C TYR A 466 -22.50 14.59 -33.28
N PRO A 467 -22.19 14.53 -34.59
CA PRO A 467 -21.48 15.59 -35.30
C PRO A 467 -22.33 16.85 -35.50
N ASP A 468 -23.65 16.68 -35.49
CA ASP A 468 -24.62 17.75 -35.64
C ASP A 468 -25.10 18.32 -34.29
N ASP A 469 -24.54 17.88 -33.15
CA ASP A 469 -24.94 18.36 -31.82
C ASP A 469 -24.48 19.79 -31.57
N THR A 470 -25.39 20.73 -31.81
CA THR A 470 -25.15 22.16 -31.66
C THR A 470 -25.22 22.61 -30.19
N PRO A 471 -24.53 23.70 -29.80
CA PRO A 471 -24.68 24.29 -28.46
C PRO A 471 -26.13 24.60 -28.09
N GLU A 472 -26.97 24.96 -29.07
CA GLU A 472 -28.40 25.19 -28.88
C GLU A 472 -29.13 23.90 -28.48
N GLN A 473 -28.91 22.78 -29.18
CA GLN A 473 -29.50 21.48 -28.83
C GLN A 473 -29.00 20.96 -27.49
N GLN A 474 -27.75 21.24 -27.14
CA GLN A 474 -27.19 20.91 -25.82
C GLN A 474 -27.90 21.68 -24.71
N ASN A 475 -28.13 22.98 -24.91
CA ASN A 475 -28.87 23.82 -23.96
C ASN A 475 -30.34 23.41 -23.87
N GLU A 476 -30.98 23.04 -24.99
CA GLU A 476 -32.34 22.51 -24.97
C GLU A 476 -32.42 21.24 -24.11
N ARG A 477 -31.52 20.27 -24.31
CA ARG A 477 -31.47 19.06 -23.45
C ARG A 477 -31.18 19.38 -21.98
N LEU A 478 -30.31 20.35 -21.72
CA LEU A 478 -29.97 20.82 -20.38
C LEU A 478 -31.22 21.35 -19.66
N GLU A 479 -31.93 22.28 -20.32
CA GLU A 479 -33.12 22.92 -19.76
C GLU A 479 -34.28 21.93 -19.64
N GLU A 480 -34.53 21.07 -20.64
CA GLU A 480 -35.55 20.00 -20.55
C GLU A 480 -35.33 19.09 -19.33
N ARG A 481 -34.07 18.76 -19.00
CA ARG A 481 -33.74 17.95 -17.82
C ARG A 481 -33.91 18.73 -16.52
N ARG A 482 -33.64 20.03 -16.51
CA ARG A 482 -33.88 20.90 -15.34
C ARG A 482 -35.37 21.06 -15.09
N GLU A 483 -36.14 21.42 -16.11
CA GLU A 483 -37.59 21.56 -16.05
C GLU A 483 -38.27 20.27 -15.59
N ARG A 484 -37.82 19.10 -16.08
CA ARG A 484 -38.33 17.81 -15.62
C ARG A 484 -38.12 17.61 -14.12
N ARG A 485 -36.92 17.91 -13.60
CA ARG A 485 -36.62 17.79 -12.17
C ARG A 485 -37.44 18.76 -11.32
N GLU A 486 -37.62 19.99 -11.80
CA GLU A 486 -38.44 20.99 -11.12
C GLU A 486 -39.91 20.54 -11.10
N SER A 487 -40.43 19.99 -12.20
CA SER A 487 -41.80 19.48 -12.29
C SER A 487 -42.05 18.22 -11.45
N GLU A 488 -41.06 17.34 -11.32
CA GLU A 488 -41.14 16.14 -10.46
C GLU A 488 -41.04 16.51 -8.96
N SER A 489 -40.32 17.59 -8.64
CA SER A 489 -40.26 18.14 -7.28
C SER A 489 -41.58 18.81 -6.90
N ASP A 490 -42.18 19.61 -7.78
CA ASP A 490 -43.42 20.33 -7.52
C ASP A 490 -44.67 19.42 -7.44
N GLN A 491 -44.65 18.24 -8.08
CA GLN A 491 -45.74 17.25 -7.95
C GLN A 491 -45.73 16.48 -6.63
N SER A 492 -44.65 16.53 -5.86
CA SER A 492 -44.53 15.84 -4.58
C SER A 492 -45.09 16.62 -3.38
N ASP A 493 -45.42 17.90 -3.55
CA ASP A 493 -45.83 18.81 -2.47
C ASP A 493 -47.36 19.08 -2.40
N ASP A 494 -48.19 18.46 -3.25
CA ASP A 494 -49.63 18.82 -3.37
C ASP A 494 -50.62 17.63 -3.33
N THR A 495 -50.29 16.51 -2.66
CA THR A 495 -51.28 15.45 -2.37
C THR A 495 -51.11 14.80 -0.99
N ASP A 496 -51.60 15.49 0.04
CA ASP A 496 -52.04 14.88 1.30
C ASP A 496 -53.58 15.03 1.39
N GLU A 497 -54.35 14.01 0.99
CA GLU A 497 -55.60 13.59 1.66
C GLU A 497 -56.26 12.35 0.98
N GLU A 498 -56.23 11.25 1.74
CA GLU A 498 -57.19 10.12 1.83
C GLU A 498 -57.46 9.13 0.67
N SER A 499 -56.99 7.90 0.92
CA SER A 499 -57.70 6.60 0.79
C SER A 499 -57.48 5.70 -0.44
N SER A 500 -56.91 4.54 -0.09
CA SER A 500 -57.16 3.16 -0.57
C SER A 500 -56.58 2.69 -1.91
N GLU A 501 -55.56 1.84 -1.76
CA GLU A 501 -55.31 0.58 -2.48
C GLU A 501 -55.74 0.54 -3.96
N SER A 502 -54.78 0.82 -4.84
CA SER A 502 -54.60 0.04 -6.05
C SER A 502 -53.12 0.09 -6.44
N ALA A 503 -52.52 -1.08 -6.58
CA ALA A 503 -51.16 -1.22 -7.05
C ALA A 503 -51.03 -0.68 -8.47
N ASP A 504 -50.14 0.30 -8.65
CA ASP A 504 -49.33 0.42 -9.85
C ASP A 504 -47.98 1.07 -9.50
N GLU A 505 -46.94 0.47 -10.08
CA GLU A 505 -45.52 0.72 -9.88
C GLU A 505 -45.14 2.15 -10.27
N THR A 506 -44.85 2.99 -9.29
CA THR A 506 -44.03 4.20 -9.47
C THR A 506 -43.02 4.22 -8.35
N GLU A 507 -41.73 4.07 -8.69
CA GLU A 507 -40.60 4.12 -7.76
C GLU A 507 -40.46 5.55 -7.21
N THR A 508 -41.30 5.91 -6.24
CA THR A 508 -41.06 7.02 -5.34
C THR A 508 -39.94 6.63 -4.39
N ILE A 509 -38.86 7.41 -4.34
CA ILE A 509 -37.79 7.24 -3.36
C ILE A 509 -38.37 7.61 -1.98
N GLY A 510 -38.90 6.61 -1.27
CA GLY A 510 -39.52 6.77 0.05
C GLY A 510 -38.52 6.61 1.20
N PHE A 511 -38.67 7.42 2.24
CA PHE A 511 -37.99 7.20 3.52
C PHE A 511 -38.83 6.26 4.39
N GLU A 512 -38.22 5.20 4.93
CA GLU A 512 -38.90 4.21 5.77
C GLU A 512 -38.23 4.07 7.14
N TYR A 513 -38.98 3.65 8.17
CA TYR A 513 -38.41 3.39 9.49
C TYR A 513 -37.55 2.12 9.48
N LEU A 514 -36.39 2.17 10.14
CA LEU A 514 -35.49 1.01 10.24
C LEU A 514 -36.16 -0.23 10.85
N GLU A 515 -37.15 -0.08 11.71
CA GLU A 515 -37.93 -1.20 12.27
C GLU A 515 -38.68 -2.01 11.20
N ARG A 516 -39.03 -1.39 10.07
CA ARG A 516 -39.71 -2.03 8.94
C ARG A 516 -38.74 -2.55 7.87
N LEU A 517 -37.46 -2.22 7.99
CA LEU A 517 -36.38 -2.72 7.14
C LEU A 517 -35.67 -3.87 7.86
N SER A 518 -35.10 -4.80 7.11
CA SER A 518 -34.19 -5.82 7.67
C SER A 518 -32.78 -5.27 7.95
N ALA A 519 -32.64 -3.95 8.11
CA ALA A 519 -31.37 -3.24 8.28
C ALA A 519 -31.33 -2.58 9.66
N SER A 520 -30.17 -2.64 10.30
CA SER A 520 -29.90 -1.96 11.57
C SER A 520 -29.28 -0.58 11.36
N VAL A 521 -29.26 0.24 12.41
CA VAL A 521 -28.53 1.52 12.42
C VAL A 521 -27.04 1.32 12.08
N HIS A 522 -26.45 0.20 12.48
CA HIS A 522 -25.06 -0.12 12.17
C HIS A 522 -24.87 -0.41 10.67
N ASP A 523 -25.86 -1.01 10.01
CA ASP A 523 -25.81 -1.24 8.57
C ASP A 523 -25.91 0.09 7.81
N VAL A 524 -26.78 1.00 8.25
CA VAL A 524 -26.85 2.36 7.68
C VAL A 524 -25.55 3.13 7.91
N ALA A 525 -25.00 3.10 9.12
CA ALA A 525 -23.72 3.74 9.43
C ALA A 525 -22.56 3.14 8.62
N PHE A 526 -22.56 1.82 8.42
CA PHE A 526 -21.58 1.11 7.61
C PHE A 526 -21.68 1.46 6.12
N LEU A 527 -22.90 1.67 5.63
CA LEU A 527 -23.14 2.15 4.26
C LEU A 527 -22.73 3.63 4.12
N ILE A 528 -22.94 4.46 5.13
CA ILE A 528 -22.41 5.85 5.17
C ILE A 528 -20.88 5.86 5.17
N ASP A 529 -20.26 5.04 6.02
CA ASP A 529 -18.80 4.92 6.13
C ASP A 529 -18.12 4.44 4.84
N ARG A 530 -18.90 3.87 3.91
CA ARG A 530 -18.47 3.39 2.58
C ARG A 530 -18.93 4.30 1.44
N ASP A 531 -19.45 5.48 1.74
CA ASP A 531 -20.03 6.43 0.78
C ASP A 531 -21.12 5.81 -0.12
N GLN A 532 -21.82 4.79 0.40
CA GLN A 532 -22.95 4.14 -0.27
C GLN A 532 -24.28 4.81 0.10
N LEU A 533 -24.35 5.43 1.27
CA LEU A 533 -25.40 6.37 1.72
C LEU A 533 -24.70 7.66 2.17
N ASP A 534 -25.37 8.81 2.09
CA ASP A 534 -24.84 10.07 2.63
C ASP A 534 -25.79 10.71 3.67
N ASP A 535 -25.35 11.83 4.26
CA ASP A 535 -26.11 12.52 5.32
C ASP A 535 -27.53 12.94 4.89
N ARG A 536 -27.82 12.98 3.57
CA ARG A 536 -29.15 13.30 3.04
C ARG A 536 -30.07 12.08 2.92
N ASP A 537 -29.49 10.87 2.99
CA ASP A 537 -30.22 9.60 2.96
C ASP A 537 -30.67 9.15 4.36
N VAL A 538 -30.31 9.90 5.41
CA VAL A 538 -30.69 9.64 6.80
C VAL A 538 -31.51 10.79 7.37
N ARG A 539 -32.73 10.47 7.83
CA ARG A 539 -33.58 11.42 8.56
C ARG A 539 -33.54 11.13 10.05
N VAL A 540 -33.26 12.15 10.85
CA VAL A 540 -33.24 12.08 12.31
C VAL A 540 -34.38 12.93 12.87
N ARG A 541 -35.14 12.39 13.83
CA ARG A 541 -36.18 13.15 14.54
C ARG A 541 -35.54 14.15 15.50
N VAL A 542 -35.40 15.39 15.04
CA VAL A 542 -34.73 16.50 15.76
C VAL A 542 -35.31 16.72 17.17
N ASP A 543 -36.63 16.54 17.34
CA ASP A 543 -37.31 16.72 18.64
C ASP A 543 -36.89 15.70 19.71
N GLU A 544 -36.31 14.56 19.31
CA GLU A 544 -35.85 13.51 20.22
C GLU A 544 -34.33 13.53 20.44
N LEU A 545 -33.60 14.43 19.77
CA LEU A 545 -32.17 14.59 19.99
C LEU A 545 -31.86 15.31 21.31
N PRO A 546 -30.80 14.92 22.03
CA PRO A 546 -30.36 15.64 23.22
C PRO A 546 -29.80 17.03 22.85
N PRO A 547 -29.81 18.02 23.76
CA PRO A 547 -29.42 19.40 23.48
C PRO A 547 -28.09 19.63 22.74
N PRO A 548 -27.00 18.85 22.93
CA PRO A 548 -25.77 19.04 22.17
C PRO A 548 -25.81 18.53 20.72
N LEU A 549 -26.89 17.85 20.30
CA LEU A 549 -27.08 17.30 18.95
C LEU A 549 -28.27 17.93 18.21
N ARG A 550 -29.00 18.87 18.83
CA ARG A 550 -29.96 19.77 18.18
C ARG A 550 -29.23 21.02 17.71
#